data_AF-A0A6P0S7R1-F1
#
_entry.id   AF-A0A6P0S7R1-F1
#
_cell.length_a   1.000
_cell.length_b   1.000
_cell.length_c   1.000
_cell.angle_alpha   90.00
_cell.angle_beta   90.00
_cell.angle_gamma   90.00
#
_symmetry.space_group_name_H-M   'P 1'
#
loop_
_entity.id
_entity.type
_entity.pdbx_description
1 polymer ?
#
loop_
_entity_poly.entity_id
_entity_poly.type
_entity_poly.pdbx_seq_one_letter_code
_entity_poly.pdbx_strand_id
1 'polypeptide(L)'
;VKALRRGSRSQTVVTLQQNLKNRGIYNGPITGYYGSLTEAAVIKFQRAQSITVDGITGPQTWKFLEGNRLLARNQNPNPIRDYVLPRRRAVSQL
;
A
#
# COMPACT_ATOMS: atom_id res chain seq x y z
N VAL A 1 14.34 -4.88 8.60
CA VAL A 1 13.85 -3.92 7.58
C VAL A 1 14.06 -2.50 8.04
N LYS A 2 14.51 -1.60 7.17
CA LYS A 2 14.62 -0.16 7.50
C LYS A 2 13.20 0.43 7.60
N ALA A 3 12.94 1.23 8.63
CA ALA A 3 11.64 1.89 8.80
C ALA A 3 11.39 2.91 7.67
N LEU A 4 10.15 2.96 7.16
CA LEU A 4 9.73 3.96 6.17
C LEU A 4 9.01 5.12 6.87
N ARG A 5 9.32 6.33 6.44
CA ARG A 5 8.77 7.59 6.96
C ARG A 5 8.77 8.65 5.88
N ARG A 6 8.18 9.82 6.16
CA ARG A 6 8.17 10.96 5.24
C ARG A 6 9.55 11.22 4.62
N GLY A 7 9.60 11.38 3.30
CA GLY A 7 10.83 11.55 2.53
C GLY A 7 11.48 10.24 2.04
N SER A 8 11.06 9.08 2.55
CA SER A 8 11.55 7.79 2.05
C SER A 8 11.16 7.58 0.59
N ARG A 9 12.07 7.04 -0.23
CA ARG A 9 11.80 6.65 -1.61
C ARG A 9 12.39 5.27 -1.90
N SER A 10 11.54 4.30 -2.24
CA SER A 10 11.98 2.93 -2.54
C SER A 10 10.85 2.09 -3.13
N GLN A 11 11.20 0.92 -3.67
CA GLN A 11 10.21 -0.08 -4.07
C GLN A 11 9.38 -0.60 -2.88
N THR A 12 9.92 -0.57 -1.66
CA THR A 12 9.17 -0.94 -0.46
C THR A 12 8.05 0.07 -0.17
N VAL A 13 8.23 1.35 -0.48
CA VAL A 13 7.15 2.36 -0.40
C VAL A 13 6.06 2.09 -1.43
N VAL A 14 6.43 1.62 -2.63
CA VAL A 14 5.45 1.17 -3.65
C VAL A 14 4.59 0.04 -3.08
N THR A 15 5.23 -0.99 -2.51
CA THR A 15 4.52 -2.11 -1.87
C THR A 15 3.62 -1.64 -0.72
N LEU A 16 4.08 -0.71 0.11
CA LEU A 16 3.27 -0.13 1.18
C LEU A 16 2.02 0.56 0.62
N GLN A 17 2.19 1.44 -0.37
CA GLN A 17 1.09 2.19 -0.99
C GLN A 17 0.07 1.25 -1.64
N GLN A 18 0.53 0.19 -2.32
CA GLN A 18 -0.34 -0.85 -2.87
C GLN A 18 -1.15 -1.56 -1.79
N ASN A 19 -0.51 -2.00 -0.70
CA ASN A 19 -1.21 -2.69 0.38
C ASN A 19 -2.27 -1.79 1.05
N LEU A 20 -1.94 -0.53 1.32
CA LEU A 20 -2.88 0.43 1.90
C LEU A 20 -4.04 0.73 0.94
N LYS A 21 -3.78 0.76 -0.37
CA LYS A 21 -4.79 0.99 -1.41
C LYS A 21 -5.73 -0.20 -1.55
N ASN A 22 -5.20 -1.42 -1.57
CA ASN A 22 -6.00 -2.66 -1.63
C ASN A 22 -6.94 -2.81 -0.42
N ARG A 23 -6.60 -2.20 0.71
CA ARG A 23 -7.44 -2.16 1.91
C ARG A 23 -8.41 -0.97 1.95
N GLY A 24 -8.46 -0.14 0.91
CA GLY A 24 -9.32 1.04 0.84
C GLY A 24 -8.90 2.21 1.73
N ILE A 25 -7.69 2.17 2.31
CA ILE A 25 -7.20 3.18 3.26
C ILE A 25 -6.44 4.31 2.53
N TYR A 26 -5.83 4.00 1.38
CA TYR A 26 -5.02 4.92 0.60
C TYR A 26 -5.59 5.15 -0.81
N ASN A 27 -5.97 6.39 -1.10
CA ASN A 27 -6.54 6.78 -2.41
C ASN A 27 -5.55 7.55 -3.29
N GLY A 28 -4.30 7.75 -2.82
CA GLY A 28 -3.29 8.48 -3.57
C GLY A 28 -2.64 7.68 -4.70
N PRO A 29 -1.74 8.32 -5.47
CA PRO A 29 -0.94 7.66 -6.48
C PRO A 29 0.10 6.73 -5.83
N ILE A 30 0.45 5.65 -6.54
CA ILE A 30 1.54 4.76 -6.14
C ILE A 30 2.82 5.29 -6.80
N THR A 31 3.60 6.05 -6.05
CA THR A 31 4.78 6.79 -6.57
C THR A 31 6.10 6.23 -6.06
N GLY A 32 6.06 5.38 -5.03
CA GLY A 32 7.25 4.96 -4.30
C GLY A 32 7.88 6.07 -3.45
N TYR A 33 7.24 7.24 -3.36
CA TYR A 33 7.63 8.33 -2.45
C TYR A 33 6.68 8.42 -1.26
N TYR A 34 7.25 8.40 -0.07
CA TYR A 34 6.51 8.48 1.18
C TYR A 34 6.22 9.95 1.49
N GLY A 35 5.13 10.46 0.92
CA GLY A 35 4.64 11.82 1.16
C GLY A 35 3.58 11.87 2.27
N SER A 36 3.01 13.06 2.47
CA SER A 36 1.95 13.32 3.45
C SER A 36 0.73 12.40 3.29
N LEU A 37 0.34 12.09 2.06
CA LEU A 37 -0.78 11.17 1.78
C LEU A 37 -0.49 9.74 2.25
N THR A 38 0.74 9.27 2.08
CA THR A 38 1.15 7.92 2.53
C THR A 38 1.19 7.86 4.05
N GLU A 39 1.75 8.89 4.69
CA GLU A 39 1.78 9.00 6.16
C GLU A 39 0.38 9.01 6.77
N ALA A 40 -0.52 9.83 6.22
CA ALA A 40 -1.90 9.89 6.69
C ALA A 40 -2.60 8.53 6.58
N ALA A 41 -2.36 7.77 5.50
CA ALA A 41 -2.89 6.42 5.36
C ALA A 41 -2.27 5.43 6.35
N VAL A 42 -0.97 5.54 6.64
CA VAL A 42 -0.32 4.71 7.67
C VAL A 42 -0.87 5.02 9.06
N ILE A 43 -1.08 6.29 9.41
CA ILE A 43 -1.71 6.70 10.67
C ILE A 43 -3.12 6.10 10.79
N LYS A 44 -3.94 6.20 9.73
CA LYS A 44 -5.27 5.59 9.71
C LYS A 44 -5.21 4.08 9.91
N PHE A 45 -4.29 3.42 9.21
CA PHE A 45 -4.07 1.99 9.36
C PHE A 45 -3.65 1.59 10.77
N GLN A 46 -2.68 2.30 11.36
CA GLN A 46 -2.21 2.05 12.72
C GLN A 46 -3.34 2.19 13.75
N ARG A 47 -4.18 3.23 13.62
CA ARG A 47 -5.38 3.41 14.45
C ARG A 47 -6.35 2.24 14.29
N ALA A 48 -6.63 1.82 13.05
CA ALA A 48 -7.54 0.72 12.77
C ALA A 48 -7.05 -0.63 13.30
N GLN A 49 -5.73 -0.82 13.46
CA GLN A 49 -5.14 -2.03 14.02
C GLN A 49 -4.85 -1.92 15.53
N SER A 50 -5.18 -0.79 16.18
CA SER A 50 -4.87 -0.54 17.60
C SER A 50 -3.39 -0.75 17.94
N ILE A 51 -2.48 -0.28 17.07
CA ILE A 51 -1.03 -0.31 17.28
C ILE A 51 -0.47 1.11 17.46
N THR A 52 0.83 1.24 17.74
CA THR A 52 1.51 2.54 17.82
C THR A 52 1.20 3.41 16.60
N VAL A 53 0.68 4.61 16.84
CA VAL A 53 0.24 5.56 15.81
C VAL A 53 1.26 6.70 15.67
N ASP A 54 2.36 6.42 14.97
CA ASP A 54 3.48 7.34 14.78
C ASP A 54 3.66 7.76 13.31
N GLY A 55 2.85 7.22 12.39
CA GLY A 55 3.01 7.46 10.96
C GLY A 55 4.27 6.83 10.36
N ILE A 56 4.95 5.94 11.09
CA ILE A 56 6.16 5.26 10.66
C ILE A 56 5.83 3.79 10.34
N THR A 57 6.27 3.33 9.17
CA THR A 57 6.12 1.93 8.78
C THR A 57 7.34 1.12 9.24
N GLY A 58 7.33 0.76 10.52
CA GLY A 58 8.30 -0.13 11.15
C GLY A 58 7.87 -1.60 11.13
N PRO A 59 8.63 -2.50 11.80
CA PRO A 59 8.34 -3.94 11.82
C PRO A 59 6.94 -4.29 12.32
N GLN A 60 6.41 -3.58 13.32
CA GLN A 60 5.05 -3.79 13.82
C GLN A 60 4.00 -3.51 12.74
N THR A 61 4.09 -2.35 12.08
CA THR A 61 3.19 -1.98 10.97
C THR A 61 3.27 -3.00 9.83
N TRP A 62 4.48 -3.46 9.48
CA TRP A 62 4.67 -4.50 8.46
C TRP A 62 4.06 -5.83 8.86
N LYS A 63 4.14 -6.26 10.13
CA LYS A 63 3.52 -7.50 10.60
C LYS A 63 2.00 -7.51 10.36
N PHE A 64 1.31 -6.39 10.57
CA PHE A 64 -0.13 -6.29 10.30
C PHE A 64 -0.47 -6.08 8.81
N LEU A 65 0.44 -5.51 8.01
CA LEU A 65 0.29 -5.45 6.55
C LEU A 65 0.53 -6.82 5.90
N GLU A 66 1.53 -7.56 6.37
CA GLU A 66 1.94 -8.88 5.90
C GLU A 66 1.25 -10.02 6.64
N GLY A 67 0.31 -9.75 7.55
CA GLY A 67 -0.39 -10.75 8.37
C GLY A 67 -1.10 -11.88 7.59
N ASN A 68 -1.16 -11.80 6.26
CA ASN A 68 -1.61 -12.87 5.35
C ASN A 68 -0.49 -13.48 4.46
N ARG A 69 0.78 -13.08 4.61
CA ARG A 69 1.90 -13.50 3.73
C ARG A 69 2.56 -14.82 4.16
N LEU A 70 2.24 -15.35 5.34
CA LEU A 70 2.67 -16.70 5.73
C LEU A 70 1.84 -17.80 5.04
N LEU A 71 0.67 -17.47 4.47
CA LEU A 71 -0.11 -18.39 3.62
C LEU A 71 0.15 -18.19 2.12
N ALA A 72 0.61 -17.02 1.70
CA ALA A 72 0.88 -16.71 0.29
C ALA A 72 2.24 -17.19 -0.22
N ARG A 73 3.16 -17.64 0.64
CA ARG A 73 4.51 -18.08 0.22
C ARG A 73 4.50 -19.38 -0.59
N ASN A 74 3.36 -20.10 -0.63
CA ASN A 74 3.14 -21.28 -1.47
C ASN A 74 2.42 -21.00 -2.80
N GLN A 75 2.20 -19.73 -3.16
CA GLN A 75 1.74 -19.37 -4.50
C GLN A 75 2.74 -18.41 -5.13
N ASN A 76 3.53 -18.96 -6.07
CA ASN A 76 4.37 -18.24 -7.00
C ASN A 76 3.53 -17.18 -7.74
N PRO A 77 3.57 -15.87 -7.38
CA PRO A 77 2.84 -14.88 -8.12
C PRO A 77 3.74 -14.48 -9.27
N ASN A 78 3.63 -15.22 -10.37
CA ASN A 78 4.12 -14.81 -11.67
C ASN A 78 3.65 -13.34 -11.88
N PRO A 79 4.56 -12.34 -11.98
CA PRO A 79 4.15 -10.95 -12.11
C PRO A 79 3.55 -10.78 -13.50
N ILE A 80 2.22 -10.79 -13.56
CA ILE A 80 1.48 -10.59 -14.80
C ILE A 80 1.85 -9.19 -15.32
N ARG A 81 2.70 -9.18 -16.34
CA ARG A 81 2.80 -8.14 -17.37
C ARG A 81 1.38 -7.74 -17.75
N ASP A 82 1.13 -6.43 -17.90
CA ASP A 82 -0.12 -5.82 -18.41
C ASP A 82 -0.89 -4.96 -17.39
N TYR A 83 -0.35 -3.78 -17.09
CA TYR A 83 -1.22 -2.65 -16.78
C TYR A 83 -1.89 -2.18 -18.08
N VAL A 84 -2.89 -2.93 -18.57
CA VAL A 84 -3.85 -2.42 -19.55
C VAL A 84 -4.90 -1.63 -18.76
N LEU A 85 -4.81 -0.30 -18.83
CA LEU A 85 -5.87 0.59 -18.35
C LEU A 85 -7.20 0.18 -19.02
N PRO A 86 -8.30 0.00 -18.27
CA PRO A 86 -9.61 -0.16 -18.90
C PRO A 86 -9.88 1.09 -19.74
N ARG A 87 -10.03 0.94 -21.05
CA ARG A 87 -10.60 2.00 -21.89
C ARG A 87 -11.96 2.33 -21.29
N ARG A 88 -12.13 3.56 -20.78
CA ARG A 88 -13.44 4.07 -20.37
C ARG A 88 -14.39 3.84 -21.54
N ARG A 89 -15.41 2.99 -21.37
CA ARG A 89 -16.55 3.01 -22.28
C ARG A 89 -17.19 4.40 -22.12
N ALA A 90 -17.27 5.15 -23.21
CA ALA A 90 -18.13 6.31 -23.29
C ALA A 90 -19.55 5.87 -22.92
N VAL A 91 -20.21 6.67 -22.08
CA VAL A 91 -21.62 6.51 -21.76
C VAL A 91 -22.41 6.82 -23.04
N SER A 92 -23.03 5.81 -23.64
CA SER A 92 -24.03 6.03 -24.69
C SER A 92 -25.35 6.37 -24.01
N GLN A 93 -25.75 7.64 -24.03
CA GLN A 93 -27.16 8.08 -23.99
C GLN A 93 -27.29 9.46 -24.65
N LEU A 94 -27.71 9.47 -25.92
CA LEU A 94 -28.92 10.11 -26.48
C LEU A 94 -28.96 9.86 -27.98
#